data_AF-A0A197JUL0-F1
#
_entry.id   AF-A0A197JUL0-F1
#
_cell.length_a   1.000
_cell.length_b   1.000
_cell.length_c   1.000
_cell.angle_alpha   90.00
_cell.angle_beta   90.00
_cell.angle_gamma   90.00
#
_symmetry.space_group_name_H-M   'P 1'
#
loop_
_entity.id
_entity.type
_entity.pdbx_description
1 polymer ?
#
loop_
_entity_poly.entity_id
_entity_poly.type
_entity_poly.pdbx_seq_one_letter_code
_entity_poly.pdbx_strand_id
1 'polypeptide(L)'
;MEDNTAQYEEDEELQPDPELIRKSQAELQEIRTNLDNLAHELQQIESGVIANKKQVLMTEENLTKAMLKIDSVESGGDVSIRNQRKELIGRAEQILEKVDDFKRRTKISFFSLPLSSYFSCT
;
A
#
# COMPACT_ATOMS: atom_id res chain seq x y z
N MET A 1 -14.92 -32.06 34.60
CA MET A 1 -14.52 -30.91 33.78
C MET A 1 -14.16 -31.48 32.44
N GLU A 2 -15.16 -31.56 31.56
CA GLU A 2 -14.98 -31.99 30.18
C GLU A 2 -14.35 -30.81 29.45
N ASP A 3 -13.05 -30.93 29.14
CA ASP A 3 -12.38 -29.97 28.28
C ASP A 3 -12.74 -30.35 26.84
N ASN A 4 -13.76 -29.67 26.34
CA ASN A 4 -14.21 -29.73 24.96
C ASN A 4 -13.11 -29.09 24.10
N THR A 5 -12.11 -29.91 23.76
CA THR A 5 -11.04 -29.55 22.84
C THR A 5 -11.69 -29.32 21.49
N ALA A 6 -11.92 -28.03 21.19
CA ALA A 6 -12.39 -27.57 19.91
C ALA A 6 -11.63 -28.29 18.81
N GLN A 7 -12.37 -29.10 18.06
CA GLN A 7 -11.93 -29.61 16.78
C GLN A 7 -11.66 -28.37 15.92
N TYR A 8 -10.39 -28.07 15.70
CA TYR A 8 -10.00 -27.29 14.53
C TYR A 8 -10.23 -28.23 13.36
N GLU A 9 -11.40 -28.08 12.76
CA GLU A 9 -11.83 -28.79 11.58
C GLU A 9 -10.85 -28.50 10.43
N GLU A 10 -10.33 -29.59 9.87
CA GLU A 10 -9.85 -29.75 8.50
C GLU A 10 -9.36 -28.48 7.80
N ASP A 11 -8.03 -28.29 7.77
CA ASP A 11 -7.36 -27.48 6.75
C ASP A 11 -7.61 -28.15 5.38
N GLU A 12 -8.79 -27.90 4.84
CA GLU A 12 -9.22 -28.19 3.49
C GLU A 12 -8.15 -27.66 2.53
N GLU A 13 -7.55 -28.56 1.74
CA GLU A 13 -6.60 -28.21 0.67
C GLU A 13 -7.28 -27.23 -0.28
N LEU A 14 -7.11 -25.94 0.00
CA LEU A 14 -7.78 -24.85 -0.70
C LEU A 14 -7.23 -24.82 -2.13
N GLN A 15 -7.97 -25.43 -3.06
CA GLN A 15 -7.69 -25.30 -4.48
C GLN A 15 -7.64 -23.79 -4.80
N PRO A 16 -6.67 -23.32 -5.61
CA PRO A 16 -6.57 -21.91 -5.95
C PRO A 16 -7.85 -21.50 -6.68
N ASP A 17 -8.73 -20.76 -5.99
CA ASP A 17 -9.99 -20.30 -6.55
C ASP A 17 -9.70 -19.33 -7.71
N PRO A 18 -10.01 -19.70 -8.97
CA PRO A 18 -9.76 -18.85 -10.13
C PRO A 18 -10.51 -17.50 -10.05
N GLU A 19 -11.61 -17.44 -9.29
CA GLU A 19 -12.36 -16.21 -9.05
C GLU A 19 -11.60 -15.25 -8.11
N LEU A 20 -10.93 -15.80 -7.09
CA LEU A 20 -10.07 -15.03 -6.18
C LEU A 20 -8.90 -14.41 -6.94
N ILE A 21 -8.24 -15.17 -7.83
CA ILE A 21 -7.13 -14.65 -8.65
C ILE A 21 -7.60 -13.48 -9.52
N ARG A 22 -8.75 -13.62 -10.20
CA ARG A 22 -9.31 -12.56 -11.05
C ARG A 22 -9.64 -11.30 -10.24
N LYS A 23 -10.20 -11.48 -9.05
CA LYS A 23 -10.53 -10.38 -8.13
C LYS A 23 -9.26 -9.68 -7.64
N SER A 24 -8.28 -10.43 -7.14
CA SER A 24 -6.99 -9.91 -6.71
C SER A 24 -6.27 -9.15 -7.83
N GLN A 25 -6.29 -9.67 -9.07
CA GLN A 25 -5.75 -8.97 -10.24
C GLN A 25 -6.46 -7.64 -10.50
N ALA A 26 -7.80 -7.64 -10.49
CA ALA A 26 -8.58 -6.43 -10.70
C ALA A 26 -8.32 -5.38 -9.62
N GLU A 27 -8.25 -5.80 -8.35
CA GLU A 27 -7.94 -4.91 -7.23
C GLU A 27 -6.53 -4.32 -7.34
N LEU A 28 -5.52 -5.13 -7.66
CA LEU A 28 -4.15 -4.64 -7.88
C LEU A 28 -4.07 -3.67 -9.06
N GLN A 29 -4.84 -3.90 -10.12
CA GLN A 29 -4.90 -2.98 -11.26
C GLN A 29 -5.56 -1.64 -10.90
N GLU A 30 -6.63 -1.67 -10.12
CA GLU A 30 -7.28 -0.47 -9.59
C GLU A 30 -6.30 0.33 -8.73
N ILE A 31 -5.62 -0.33 -7.79
CA ILE A 31 -4.61 0.27 -6.92
C ILE A 31 -3.49 0.88 -7.76
N ARG A 32 -2.98 0.16 -8.76
CA ARG A 32 -1.95 0.68 -9.67
C ARG A 32 -2.37 2.00 -10.32
N THR A 33 -3.59 2.06 -10.83
CA THR A 33 -4.14 3.27 -11.46
C THR A 33 -4.25 4.40 -10.43
N ASN A 34 -4.66 4.10 -9.20
CA ASN A 34 -4.70 5.08 -8.12
C ASN A 34 -3.30 5.59 -7.77
N LEU A 35 -2.29 4.72 -7.68
CA LEU A 35 -0.89 5.12 -7.45
C LEU A 35 -0.37 6.04 -8.55
N ASP A 36 -0.70 5.75 -9.81
CA ASP A 36 -0.29 6.57 -10.95
C ASP A 36 -0.94 7.96 -10.92
N ASN A 37 -2.23 8.04 -10.56
CA ASN A 37 -2.93 9.30 -10.36
C ASN A 37 -2.32 10.12 -9.22
N LEU A 38 -2.06 9.48 -8.07
CA LEU A 38 -1.43 10.11 -6.91
C LEU A 38 0.00 10.61 -7.23
N ALA A 39 0.76 9.85 -8.01
CA ALA A 39 2.08 10.27 -8.48
C ALA A 39 2.00 11.50 -9.39
N HIS A 40 1.03 11.55 -10.30
CA HIS A 40 0.81 12.70 -11.17
C HIS A 40 0.33 13.94 -10.39
N GLU A 41 -0.52 13.76 -9.38
CA GLU A 41 -0.90 14.84 -8.44
C GLU A 41 0.33 15.39 -7.71
N LEU A 42 1.19 14.51 -7.17
CA LEU A 42 2.43 14.93 -6.51
C LEU A 42 3.33 15.73 -7.45
N GLN A 43 3.52 15.28 -8.68
CA GLN A 43 4.33 15.99 -9.67
C GLN A 43 3.78 17.39 -9.98
N GLN A 44 2.46 17.54 -10.06
CA GLN A 44 1.82 18.85 -10.23
C GLN A 44 2.05 19.76 -9.02
N ILE A 45 2.04 19.20 -7.81
CA ILE A 45 2.35 19.94 -6.58
C ILE A 45 3.83 20.38 -6.58
N GLU A 46 4.76 19.49 -6.91
CA GLU A 46 6.19 19.80 -6.98
C GLU A 46 6.52 20.88 -8.01
N SER A 47 5.83 20.85 -9.16
CA SER A 47 6.00 21.85 -10.24
C SER A 47 5.46 23.24 -9.88
N GLY A 48 4.76 23.39 -8.75
CA GLY A 48 4.20 24.66 -8.30
C GLY A 48 2.88 25.05 -8.98
N VAL A 49 2.29 24.17 -9.80
CA VAL A 49 0.96 24.36 -10.40
C VAL A 49 -0.12 24.35 -9.32
N ILE A 50 0.07 23.53 -8.27
CA ILE A 50 -0.88 23.39 -7.16
C ILE A 50 -0.09 23.41 -5.83
N ALA A 51 0.18 24.59 -5.26
CA ALA A 51 0.86 24.71 -3.98
C ALA A 51 -0.13 24.56 -2.79
N ASN A 52 -0.79 23.41 -2.67
CA ASN A 52 -1.77 23.19 -1.60
C ASN A 52 -1.30 22.12 -0.59
N LYS A 53 -0.93 22.58 0.62
CA LYS A 53 -0.52 21.70 1.73
C LYS A 53 -1.54 20.61 2.04
N LYS A 54 -2.84 20.90 1.88
CA LYS A 54 -3.92 19.91 2.08
C LYS A 54 -3.85 18.78 1.05
N GLN A 55 -3.51 19.09 -0.18
CA GLN A 55 -3.40 18.09 -1.24
C GLN A 55 -2.22 17.16 -0.97
N VAL A 56 -1.06 17.68 -0.56
CA VAL A 56 0.11 16.87 -0.16
C VAL A 56 -0.26 15.86 0.93
N LEU A 57 -0.94 16.31 1.99
CA LEU A 57 -1.38 15.45 3.09
C LEU A 57 -2.41 14.41 2.63
N MET A 58 -3.35 14.79 1.77
CA MET A 58 -4.32 13.87 1.19
C MET A 58 -3.66 12.82 0.29
N THR A 59 -2.67 13.22 -0.52
CA THR A 59 -1.90 12.31 -1.36
C THR A 59 -1.17 11.29 -0.49
N GLU A 60 -0.54 11.72 0.61
CA GLU A 60 0.14 10.83 1.58
C GLU A 60 -0.81 9.83 2.24
N GLU A 61 -1.96 10.31 2.73
CA GLU A 61 -2.98 9.47 3.36
C GLU A 61 -3.52 8.43 2.37
N ASN A 62 -3.86 8.86 1.15
CA ASN A 62 -4.33 7.98 0.09
C ASN A 62 -3.28 6.95 -0.32
N LEU A 63 -2.01 7.31 -0.29
CA LEU A 63 -0.90 6.43 -0.63
C LEU A 63 -0.71 5.35 0.43
N THR A 64 -0.76 5.72 1.71
CA THR A 64 -0.75 4.76 2.83
C THR A 64 -1.96 3.84 2.79
N LYS A 65 -3.15 4.38 2.47
CA LYS A 65 -4.37 3.59 2.29
C LYS A 65 -4.26 2.60 1.13
N ALA A 66 -3.61 2.99 0.04
CA ALA A 66 -3.33 2.09 -1.07
C ALA A 66 -2.40 0.94 -0.64
N MET A 67 -1.36 1.21 0.16
CA MET A 67 -0.48 0.17 0.72
C MET A 67 -1.24 -0.84 1.59
N LEU A 68 -2.10 -0.37 2.51
CA LEU A 68 -2.94 -1.26 3.32
C LEU A 68 -3.88 -2.11 2.46
N LYS A 69 -4.43 -1.52 1.38
CA LYS A 69 -5.26 -2.27 0.43
C LYS A 69 -4.43 -3.34 -0.27
N ILE A 70 -3.20 -3.03 -0.70
CA ILE A 70 -2.27 -3.98 -1.32
C ILE A 70 -1.94 -5.15 -0.38
N ASP A 71 -1.71 -4.88 0.91
CA ASP A 71 -1.43 -5.91 1.91
C ASP A 71 -2.64 -6.81 2.18
N SER A 72 -3.86 -6.26 2.09
CA SER A 72 -5.09 -7.04 2.21
C SER A 72 -5.41 -7.92 1.00
N VAL A 73 -4.72 -7.74 -0.14
CA VAL A 73 -4.92 -8.59 -1.32
C VAL A 73 -4.25 -9.94 -1.10
N GLU A 74 -5.08 -10.98 -1.07
CA GLU A 74 -4.64 -12.37 -1.00
C GLU A 74 -4.21 -12.89 -2.37
N SER A 75 -3.09 -13.62 -2.39
CA SER A 75 -2.52 -14.13 -3.64
C SER A 75 -3.15 -15.44 -4.14
N GLY A 76 -3.95 -16.12 -3.32
CA GLY A 76 -4.52 -17.43 -3.68
C GLY A 76 -3.49 -18.49 -4.10
N GLY A 77 -2.21 -18.29 -3.79
CA GLY A 77 -1.09 -19.13 -4.25
C GLY A 77 -0.38 -18.66 -5.53
N ASP A 78 -0.86 -17.63 -6.22
CA ASP A 78 -0.30 -17.15 -7.48
C ASP A 78 0.96 -16.27 -7.30
N VAL A 79 2.02 -16.58 -8.05
CA VAL A 79 3.32 -15.90 -7.97
C VAL A 79 3.29 -14.53 -8.67
N SER A 80 2.51 -14.38 -9.75
CA SER A 80 2.35 -13.08 -10.43
C SER A 80 1.73 -12.05 -9.50
N ILE A 81 0.69 -12.45 -8.75
CA ILE A 81 0.04 -11.59 -7.75
C ILE A 81 1.02 -11.17 -6.65
N ARG A 82 1.82 -12.11 -6.15
CA ARG A 82 2.86 -11.81 -5.14
C ARG A 82 3.90 -10.82 -5.67
N ASN A 83 4.31 -10.96 -6.92
CA ASN A 83 5.27 -10.05 -7.54
C ASN A 83 4.67 -8.66 -7.77
N GLN A 84 3.44 -8.59 -8.31
CA GLN A 84 2.70 -7.33 -8.46
C GLN A 84 2.50 -6.62 -7.13
N ARG A 85 2.16 -7.36 -6.08
CA ARG A 85 2.02 -6.82 -4.72
C ARG A 85 3.31 -6.13 -4.27
N LYS A 86 4.45 -6.80 -4.43
CA LYS A 86 5.77 -6.24 -4.12
C LYS A 86 6.11 -5.03 -4.98
N GLU A 87 5.82 -5.09 -6.28
CA GLU A 87 6.05 -3.98 -7.21
C GLU A 87 5.23 -2.75 -6.81
N LEU A 88 3.95 -2.92 -6.46
CA LEU A 88 3.06 -1.84 -6.07
C LEU A 88 3.44 -1.24 -4.72
N ILE A 89 3.84 -2.07 -3.74
CA ILE A 89 4.37 -1.59 -2.46
C ILE A 89 5.62 -0.74 -2.71
N GLY A 90 6.59 -1.26 -3.46
CA GLY A 90 7.82 -0.51 -3.75
C GLY A 90 7.55 0.79 -4.51
N ARG A 91 6.56 0.80 -5.43
CA ARG A 91 6.13 2.02 -6.13
C ARG A 91 5.48 3.02 -5.17
N ALA A 92 4.61 2.55 -4.26
CA ALA A 92 3.96 3.40 -3.27
C ALA A 92 4.98 4.00 -2.29
N GLU A 93 5.94 3.21 -1.81
CA GLU A 93 7.04 3.65 -0.95
C GLU A 93 7.90 4.71 -1.65
N GLN A 94 8.27 4.50 -2.92
CA GLN A 94 9.02 5.48 -3.71
C GLN A 94 8.27 6.81 -3.86
N ILE A 95 6.95 6.78 -3.99
CA ILE A 95 6.14 8.00 -4.06
C ILE A 95 6.07 8.65 -2.67
N LEU A 96 5.88 7.87 -1.60
CA LEU A 96 5.85 8.38 -0.21
C LEU A 96 7.15 9.09 0.15
N GLU A 97 8.29 8.50 -0.21
CA GLU A 97 9.61 9.09 0.02
C GLU A 97 9.72 10.47 -0.66
N LYS A 98 9.24 10.59 -1.91
CA LYS A 98 9.18 11.88 -2.61
C LYS A 98 8.25 12.88 -1.92
N VAL A 99 7.07 12.44 -1.45
CA VAL A 99 6.14 13.28 -0.69
C VAL A 99 6.82 13.81 0.58
N ASP A 100 7.51 12.95 1.31
CA ASP A 100 8.22 13.32 2.53
C ASP A 100 9.39 14.25 2.26
N ASP A 101 10.17 14.01 1.22
CA ASP A 101 11.24 14.92 0.79
C ASP A 101 10.69 16.28 0.37
N PHE A 102 9.53 16.31 -0.30
CA PHE A 102 8.85 17.55 -0.61
C PHE A 102 8.38 18.28 0.66
N LYS A 103 7.78 17.58 1.63
CA LYS A 103 7.37 18.14 2.93
C LYS A 103 8.54 18.73 3.70
N ARG A 104 9.68 18.02 3.72
CA ARG A 104 10.95 18.47 4.34
C ARG A 104 11.46 19.75 3.67
N ARG A 105 11.50 19.79 2.34
CA ARG A 105 11.96 20.95 1.55
C ARG A 105 11.06 22.18 1.71
N THR A 106 9.75 21.98 1.69
CA THR A 106 8.76 23.06 1.78
C THR A 106 8.49 23.54 3.20
N LYS A 107 9.19 22.99 4.21
CA LYS A 107 8.97 23.27 5.64
C LYS A 107 7.48 23.20 6.01
N ILE A 108 6.76 22.23 5.45
CA ILE A 108 5.43 21.87 5.96
C ILE A 108 5.69 21.17 7.30
N SER A 109 5.87 21.97 8.33
CA SER A 109 6.19 21.53 9.68
C SER A 109 4.93 20.97 10.33
N PHE A 110 4.71 19.66 10.21
CA PHE A 110 3.78 18.93 11.05
C PHE A 110 4.61 17.83 11.72
N PHE A 111 5.16 18.14 12.89
CA PHE A 111 5.85 17.23 13.82
C PHE A 111 6.70 16.10 13.17
N SER A 112 7.99 16.39 13.00
CA SER A 112 9.04 15.41 12.71
C SER A 112 9.00 14.25 13.71
N LEU A 113 8.50 13.09 13.30
CA LEU A 113 8.86 11.82 13.90
C LEU A 113 9.76 11.06 12.93
N PRO A 114 10.94 10.59 13.38
CA PRO A 114 11.84 9.82 12.53
C PRO A 114 11.22 8.44 12.25
N LEU A 115 11.00 8.14 10.97
CA LEU A 115 10.61 6.80 10.46
C LEU A 115 11.72 5.74 10.63
N SER A 116 12.83 6.03 11.31
CA SER A 116 14.01 5.17 11.38
C SER A 116 13.90 3.98 12.35
N SER A 117 12.70 3.61 12.81
CA SER A 117 12.55 2.56 13.84
C SER A 117 11.67 1.38 13.45
N TYR A 118 11.09 1.34 12.25
CA TYR A 118 10.15 0.25 11.88
C TYR A 118 10.76 -0.90 11.08
N PHE A 119 12.02 -0.81 10.65
CA PHE A 119 12.71 -1.91 9.96
C PHE A 119 14.07 -2.18 10.60
N SER A 120 14.07 -2.93 11.70
CA SER A 120 15.27 -3.59 12.20
C SER A 120 14.88 -4.93 12.80
N CYS A 121 14.54 -5.88 11.94
CA CYS A 121 14.44 -7.30 12.26
C CYS A 121 15.04 -8.12 11.11
N THR A 122 16.36 -8.26 11.14
CA THR A 122 17.11 -9.47 10.73
C THR A 122 18.44 -9.45 11.47
#